data_AF-A0A7Z9MTW4-F1
#
_entry.id   AF-A0A7Z9MTW4-F1
#
_cell.length_a   1.000
_cell.length_b   1.000
_cell.length_c   1.000
_cell.angle_alpha   90.00
_cell.angle_beta   90.00
_cell.angle_gamma   90.00
#
_symmetry.space_group_name_H-M   'P 1'
#
loop_
_entity.id
_entity.type
_entity.pdbx_description
1 polymer ?
#
loop_
_entity_poly.entity_id
_entity_poly.type
_entity_poly.pdbx_seq_one_letter_code
_entity_poly.pdbx_strand_id
1 'polypeptide(L)'
;MTLTGSKSSTLVPNGTEDYPFLIELTAKRWKGLILLAFLLGFAGMFLFFWQAWTIVYRPLMEGGFIVGSSPLNSLTQIFTSFTGVLGCLLFIAAVVIGFYASVMAWWRHG
;
A
#
# COMPACT_ATOMS: atom_id res chain seq x y z
N MET A 1 -39.97 -41.54 -29.26
CA MET A 1 -40.07 -40.34 -30.11
C MET A 1 -39.43 -39.19 -29.36
N THR A 2 -38.25 -38.80 -29.82
CA THR A 2 -37.37 -37.76 -29.28
C THR A 2 -37.90 -36.40 -29.74
N LEU A 3 -38.37 -35.55 -28.83
CA LEU A 3 -38.75 -34.17 -29.15
C LEU A 3 -37.51 -33.28 -29.05
N THR A 4 -37.05 -32.89 -30.23
CA THR A 4 -36.03 -31.89 -30.57
C THR A 4 -36.31 -30.54 -29.92
N GLY A 5 -35.23 -29.87 -29.52
CA GLY A 5 -35.26 -28.57 -28.89
C GLY A 5 -35.66 -27.41 -29.81
N SER A 6 -36.00 -26.30 -29.17
CA SER A 6 -35.78 -24.95 -29.67
C SER A 6 -35.80 -24.03 -28.45
N LYS A 7 -34.62 -23.72 -27.89
CA LYS A 7 -34.51 -22.57 -27.00
C LYS A 7 -34.47 -21.35 -27.89
N SER A 8 -35.57 -20.58 -27.84
CA SER A 8 -35.70 -19.30 -28.51
C SER A 8 -34.51 -18.41 -28.15
N SER A 9 -33.64 -18.17 -29.14
CA SER A 9 -32.63 -17.14 -29.10
C SER A 9 -33.35 -15.80 -29.23
N THR A 10 -33.75 -15.22 -28.10
CA THR A 10 -34.11 -13.80 -28.05
C THR A 10 -32.83 -12.99 -28.04
N LEU A 11 -32.39 -12.67 -29.26
CA LEU A 11 -31.53 -11.53 -29.54
C LEU A 11 -32.19 -10.28 -28.92
N VAL A 12 -31.57 -9.75 -27.87
CA VAL A 12 -31.85 -8.39 -27.40
C VAL A 12 -30.93 -7.46 -28.17
N PRO A 13 -31.44 -6.58 -29.06
CA PRO A 13 -30.67 -5.48 -29.59
C PRO A 13 -30.87 -4.30 -28.65
N ASN A 14 -29.96 -4.11 -27.69
CA ASN A 14 -29.86 -2.81 -27.05
C ASN A 14 -28.39 -2.53 -26.71
N GLY A 15 -27.86 -1.51 -27.38
CA GLY A 15 -26.45 -1.13 -27.42
C GLY A 15 -25.95 -0.54 -26.12
N THR A 16 -25.81 -1.40 -25.11
CA THR A 16 -25.00 -1.16 -23.90
C THR A 16 -24.48 -2.52 -23.46
N GLU A 17 -23.38 -2.96 -24.09
CA GLU A 17 -22.48 -3.92 -23.45
C GLU A 17 -21.85 -3.20 -22.25
N ASP A 18 -22.60 -3.12 -21.14
CA ASP A 18 -21.98 -2.90 -19.84
C ASP A 18 -21.11 -4.11 -19.59
N TYR A 19 -19.82 -4.04 -19.92
CA TYR A 19 -18.84 -5.10 -19.68
C TYR A 19 -18.74 -5.37 -18.17
N PRO A 20 -19.51 -6.30 -17.58
CA PRO A 20 -19.62 -6.42 -16.13
C PRO A 20 -18.29 -6.95 -15.57
N PHE A 21 -17.59 -7.74 -16.38
CA PHE A 21 -16.32 -8.36 -16.07
C PHE A 21 -15.16 -7.37 -15.96
N LEU A 22 -15.12 -6.35 -16.83
CA LEU A 22 -14.08 -5.32 -16.76
C LEU A 22 -14.24 -4.48 -15.49
N ILE A 23 -15.49 -4.18 -15.09
CA ILE A 23 -15.83 -3.40 -13.91
C ILE A 23 -15.47 -4.17 -12.62
N GLU A 24 -15.77 -5.46 -12.54
CA GLU A 24 -15.43 -6.31 -11.39
C GLU A 24 -13.90 -6.49 -11.21
N LEU A 25 -13.16 -6.74 -12.30
CA LEU A 25 -11.70 -6.89 -12.24
C LEU A 25 -10.99 -5.60 -11.80
N THR A 26 -11.50 -4.46 -12.26
CA THR A 26 -10.95 -3.15 -11.88
C THR A 26 -11.32 -2.76 -10.46
N ALA A 27 -12.54 -3.05 -9.98
CA ALA A 27 -12.90 -2.84 -8.57
C ALA A 27 -12.04 -3.69 -7.61
N LYS A 28 -11.69 -4.93 -8.00
CA LYS A 28 -10.80 -5.81 -7.23
C LYS A 28 -9.35 -5.32 -7.24
N ARG A 29 -8.89 -4.70 -8.33
CA ARG A 29 -7.55 -4.11 -8.47
C ARG A 29 -7.31 -2.97 -7.47
N TRP A 30 -8.29 -2.09 -7.26
CA TRP A 30 -8.14 -0.95 -6.34
C TRP A 30 -8.06 -1.39 -4.87
N LYS A 31 -8.86 -2.39 -4.46
CA LYS A 31 -8.74 -3.02 -3.14
C LYS A 31 -7.35 -3.66 -2.95
N GLY A 32 -6.81 -4.30 -4.00
CA GLY A 32 -5.46 -4.85 -4.00
C GLY A 32 -4.37 -3.79 -3.83
N LEU A 33 -4.50 -2.64 -4.52
CA LEU A 33 -3.57 -1.52 -4.34
C LEU A 33 -3.62 -0.92 -2.93
N ILE A 34 -4.80 -0.81 -2.32
CA ILE A 34 -4.96 -0.33 -0.94
C ILE A 34 -4.27 -1.29 0.04
N LEU A 35 -4.46 -2.60 -0.14
CA LEU A 35 -3.78 -3.61 0.67
C LEU A 35 -2.26 -3.55 0.51
N LEU A 36 -1.78 -3.39 -0.72
CA LEU A 36 -0.35 -3.23 -1.01
C LEU A 36 0.22 -1.98 -0.34
N ALA A 37 -0.48 -0.84 -0.44
CA ALA A 37 -0.11 0.39 0.23
C ALA A 37 -0.02 0.19 1.75
N PHE A 38 -0.99 -0.51 2.35
CA PHE A 38 -0.96 -0.82 3.77
C PHE A 38 0.28 -1.66 4.15
N LEU A 39 0.61 -2.70 3.37
CA LEU A 39 1.78 -3.53 3.62
C LEU A 39 3.09 -2.75 3.47
N LEU A 40 3.22 -1.92 2.43
CA LEU A 40 4.39 -1.06 2.24
C LEU A 40 4.53 -0.05 3.38
N GLY A 41 3.42 0.53 3.83
CA GLY A 41 3.41 1.50 4.92
C GLY A 41 3.83 0.85 6.22
N PHE A 42 3.30 -0.34 6.52
CA PHE A 42 3.67 -1.12 7.70
C PHE A 42 5.14 -1.52 7.67
N ALA A 43 5.65 -2.01 6.53
CA ALA A 43 7.05 -2.37 6.36
C ALA A 43 7.98 -1.15 6.52
N GLY A 44 7.64 -0.02 5.88
CA GLY A 44 8.42 1.21 5.98
C GLY A 44 8.47 1.75 7.41
N MET A 45 7.33 1.74 8.10
CA MET A 45 7.21 2.16 9.49
C MET A 45 7.97 1.23 10.44
N PHE A 46 7.89 -0.08 10.23
CA PHE A 46 8.66 -1.07 10.99
C PHE A 46 10.17 -0.85 10.85
N LEU A 47 10.67 -0.67 9.63
CA LEU A 47 12.09 -0.40 9.39
C LEU A 47 12.55 0.90 10.05
N PHE A 48 11.73 1.94 9.99
CA PHE A 48 12.04 3.22 10.63
C PHE A 48 12.11 3.09 12.16
N PHE A 49 11.13 2.44 12.79
CA PHE A 49 11.14 2.21 14.23
C PHE A 49 12.26 1.28 14.68
N TRP A 50 12.57 0.25 13.88
CA TRP A 50 13.71 -0.61 14.13
C TRP A 50 15.02 0.18 14.12
N GLN A 51 15.18 1.09 13.15
CA GLN A 51 16.34 1.94 13.07
C GLN A 51 16.43 2.92 14.24
N ALA A 52 15.31 3.53 14.64
CA ALA A 52 15.24 4.37 15.83
C ALA A 52 15.59 3.60 17.11
N TRP A 53 15.12 2.36 17.24
CA TRP A 53 15.47 1.48 18.34
C TRP A 53 16.98 1.22 18.41
N THR A 54 17.60 0.83 17.29
CA THR A 54 19.02 0.48 17.25
C THR A 54 19.96 1.66 17.48
N ILE A 55 19.61 2.86 17.01
CA ILE A 55 20.46 4.05 17.14
C ILE A 55 20.23 4.80 18.45
N VAL A 56 18.98 4.88 18.93
CA VAL A 56 18.64 5.74 20.07
C VAL A 56 18.42 4.91 21.33
N TYR A 57 17.45 3.99 21.30
CA TYR A 57 17.00 3.30 22.51
C TYR A 57 17.97 2.23 22.99
N ARG A 58 18.55 1.45 22.09
CA ARG A 58 19.49 0.38 22.45
C ARG A 58 20.75 0.94 23.15
N PRO A 59 21.43 1.98 22.64
CA PRO A 59 22.58 2.57 23.33
C PRO A 59 22.20 3.19 24.69
N LEU A 60 21.02 3.81 24.77
CA LEU A 60 20.48 4.34 26.02
C LEU A 60 20.33 3.25 27.10
N MET A 61 19.91 2.04 26.72
CA MET A 61 19.67 0.93 27.65
C MET A 61 20.95 0.15 28.01
N GLU A 62 21.89 0.02 27.08
CA GLU A 62 23.07 -0.84 27.26
C GLU A 62 24.29 -0.13 27.90
N GLY A 63 24.45 1.19 27.72
CA GLY A 63 25.67 1.86 28.20
C GLY A 63 25.60 3.39 28.33
N GLY A 64 24.44 3.99 28.08
CA GLY A 64 24.30 5.44 27.99
C GLY A 64 24.84 5.98 26.66
N PHE A 65 24.49 7.24 26.35
CA PHE A 65 25.07 7.91 25.17
C PHE A 65 26.59 8.05 25.35
N ILE A 66 27.32 7.80 24.26
CA ILE A 66 28.77 8.01 24.22
C ILE A 66 29.04 9.46 24.62
N VAL A 67 29.96 9.67 25.58
CA VAL A 67 30.35 11.01 26.03
C VAL A 67 30.84 11.81 24.82
N GLY A 68 30.06 12.80 24.37
CA GLY A 68 30.33 13.62 23.19
C GLY A 68 29.38 13.42 21.99
N SER A 69 28.54 12.38 21.97
CA SER A 69 27.49 12.26 20.95
C SER A 69 26.27 13.09 21.35
N SER A 70 26.00 14.18 20.62
CA SER A 70 24.77 14.94 20.84
C SER A 70 23.54 14.09 20.43
N PRO A 71 22.47 14.03 21.24
CA PRO A 71 21.25 13.28 20.93
C PRO A 71 20.64 13.66 19.57
N LEU A 72 20.80 14.93 19.17
CA LEU A 72 20.36 15.43 17.87
C LEU A 72 21.10 14.76 16.70
N ASN A 73 22.38 14.42 16.89
CA ASN A 73 23.17 13.76 15.86
C ASN A 73 22.77 12.29 15.67
N SER A 74 22.30 11.64 16.74
CA SER A 74 21.72 10.29 16.65
C SER A 74 20.38 10.30 15.91
N LEU A 75 19.57 11.36 16.05
CA LEU A 75 18.32 11.50 15.31
C LEU A 75 18.55 11.71 13.81
N THR A 76 19.49 12.58 13.43
CA THR A 76 19.86 12.76 12.01
C THR A 76 20.39 11.48 11.40
N GLN A 77 21.14 10.68 12.18
CA GLN A 77 21.65 9.39 11.73
C GLN A 77 20.55 8.38 11.38
N ILE A 78 19.37 8.45 12.01
CA ILE A 78 18.21 7.64 11.60
C ILE A 78 17.86 7.97 10.15
N PHE A 79 17.74 9.25 9.80
CA PHE A 79 17.34 9.71 8.47
C PHE A 79 18.43 9.57 7.40
N THR A 80 19.70 9.48 7.77
CA THR A 80 20.81 9.28 6.81
C THR A 80 21.21 7.82 6.65
N SER A 81 20.79 6.94 7.56
CA SER A 81 21.07 5.50 7.47
C SER A 81 20.29 4.85 6.32
N PHE A 82 20.88 3.86 5.66
CA PHE A 82 20.24 3.14 4.56
C PHE A 82 18.85 2.61 4.94
N THR A 83 18.73 1.98 6.11
CA THR A 83 17.48 1.42 6.62
C THR A 83 16.42 2.50 6.89
N GLY A 84 16.81 3.63 7.48
CA GLY A 84 15.87 4.72 7.75
C GLY A 84 15.41 5.43 6.48
N VAL A 85 16.33 5.67 5.53
CA VAL A 85 15.98 6.20 4.20
C VAL A 85 15.02 5.25 3.47
N LEU A 86 15.33 3.94 3.45
CA LEU A 86 14.48 2.93 2.82
C LEU A 86 13.10 2.87 3.48
N GLY A 87 13.04 2.92 4.81
CA GLY A 87 11.79 2.97 5.58
C GLY A 87 10.94 4.20 5.21
N CYS A 88 11.56 5.38 5.16
CA CYS A 88 10.89 6.61 4.71
C CYS A 88 10.39 6.51 3.26
N LEU A 89 11.19 6.00 2.34
CA LEU A 89 10.80 5.84 0.94
C LEU A 89 9.62 4.88 0.77
N LEU A 90 9.63 3.75 1.49
CA LEU A 90 8.52 2.80 1.49
C LEU A 90 7.25 3.42 2.07
N PHE A 91 7.37 4.22 3.14
CA PHE A 91 6.24 4.92 3.72
C PHE A 91 5.67 5.98 2.77
N ILE A 92 6.51 6.77 2.11
CA ILE A 92 6.07 7.75 1.10
C ILE A 92 5.37 7.02 -0.07
N ALA A 93 5.97 5.94 -0.58
CA ALA A 93 5.36 5.14 -1.63
C ALA A 93 3.99 4.60 -1.22
N ALA A 94 3.84 4.12 0.02
CA ALA A 94 2.58 3.67 0.58
C ALA A 94 1.52 4.78 0.58
N VAL A 95 1.88 5.98 1.02
CA VAL A 95 0.96 7.14 1.04
C VAL A 95 0.52 7.50 -0.37
N VAL A 96 1.46 7.57 -1.33
CA VAL A 96 1.16 7.92 -2.73
C VAL A 96 0.25 6.87 -3.38
N ILE A 97 0.58 5.59 -3.23
CA ILE A 97 -0.19 4.47 -3.80
C ILE A 97 -1.58 4.40 -3.15
N GLY A 98 -1.66 4.55 -1.83
CA GLY A 98 -2.89 4.52 -1.06
C GLY A 98 -3.83 5.68 -1.40
N PHE A 99 -3.28 6.90 -1.51
CA PHE A 99 -4.05 8.07 -1.94
C PHE A 99 -4.58 7.90 -3.37
N TYR A 100 -3.72 7.48 -4.30
CA TYR A 100 -4.13 7.23 -5.69
C TYR A 100 -5.24 6.17 -5.78
N ALA A 101 -5.10 5.06 -5.06
CA ALA A 101 -6.10 4.00 -5.06
C ALA A 101 -7.42 4.46 -4.44
N SER A 102 -7.38 5.33 -3.42
CA SER A 102 -8.57 5.87 -2.77
C SER A 102 -9.33 6.84 -3.67
N VAL A 103 -8.62 7.74 -4.35
CA VAL A 103 -9.21 8.68 -5.33
C VAL A 103 -9.87 7.91 -6.48
N MET A 104 -9.20 6.89 -7.01
CA MET A 104 -9.73 6.08 -8.11
C MET A 104 -10.89 5.19 -7.69
N ALA A 105 -10.92 4.72 -6.44
CA ALA A 105 -12.08 4.03 -5.89
C ALA A 105 -13.27 4.98 -5.73
N TRP A 106 -13.04 6.21 -5.25
CA TRP A 106 -14.09 7.22 -5.08
C TRP A 106 -14.69 7.66 -6.42
N TRP A 107 -13.86 7.95 -7.42
CA TRP A 107 -14.29 8.42 -8.75
C TRP A 107 -15.18 7.44 -9.53
N ARG A 108 -15.27 6.18 -9.08
CA ARG A 108 -16.15 5.15 -9.65
C ARG A 108 -17.47 4.95 -8.91
N HIS A 109 -17.55 5.41 -7.68
CA HIS A 109 -18.69 5.17 -6.79
C HIS A 109 -19.50 6.45 -6.48
N GLY A 110 -18.97 7.63 -6.81
CA GLY A 110 -19.69 8.92 -6.79
C GLY A 110 -20.11 9.33 -8.18
#